data_AF-A0A8J4YDH0-F1
#
_entry.id   AF-A0A8J4YDH0-F1
#
_cell.length_a   1.000
_cell.length_b   1.000
_cell.length_c   1.000
_cell.angle_alpha   90.00
_cell.angle_beta   90.00
_cell.angle_gamma   90.00
#
_symmetry.space_group_name_H-M   'P 1'
#
loop_
_entity.id
_entity.type
_entity.pdbx_description
1 polymer ?
#
loop_
_entity_poly.entity_id
_entity_poly.type
_entity_poly.pdbx_seq_one_letter_code
_entity_poly.pdbx_strand_id
1 'polypeptide(L)'
;MGLSDNQVTALVSATLKAGGADLDKFVISTSTTRRNRMLTRYHISQEYMAAFSEDPPKYAALHWDGKMLRDVLGSDPGTTSETLAVLVSGPPAYPEGKLLGVPVIDSSTGTAQAEASMDLLEAWGLTRVITALVFDTTASNSGVHRGAAKLLEQQLDRKLFYLACRHHILEVLVGAVWENLFGKVKSPENPWFKHFKDVWTDLTTDNPTTLSIRPKWLNKKKKECKEILQEILRSEKPPRADYREMAELTLIVLGDTPPRGIHWSRPGAIHQARWMARNLYSMKMFMFAEQLEYDEETVVKLERLNLFLGLFYTPMWMSSTLAADAPANDLQFMKDMMKFKRTDQRLLRQCYKNLKTTSGT
;
A
#
# COMPACT_ATOMS: atom_id res chain seq x y z
N MET A 1 -18.81 -5.94 -16.24
CA MET A 1 -19.60 -4.85 -16.86
C MET A 1 -20.54 -4.29 -15.80
N GLY A 2 -20.43 -3.00 -15.48
CA GLY A 2 -21.13 -2.35 -14.36
C GLY A 2 -22.57 -1.91 -14.68
N LEU A 3 -23.39 -2.81 -15.23
CA LEU A 3 -24.79 -2.52 -15.56
C LEU A 3 -25.69 -2.70 -14.33
N SER A 4 -26.56 -1.72 -14.08
CA SER A 4 -27.62 -1.81 -13.06
C SER A 4 -28.64 -2.89 -13.41
N ASP A 5 -29.40 -3.37 -12.43
CA ASP A 5 -30.43 -4.39 -12.70
C ASP A 5 -31.46 -3.90 -13.72
N ASN A 6 -31.83 -2.62 -13.69
CA ASN A 6 -32.72 -2.01 -14.69
C ASN A 6 -32.12 -2.03 -16.10
N GLN A 7 -30.83 -1.71 -16.23
CA GLN A 7 -30.15 -1.74 -17.53
C GLN A 7 -30.07 -3.17 -18.07
N VAL A 8 -29.82 -4.15 -17.21
CA VAL A 8 -29.81 -5.57 -17.60
C VAL A 8 -31.20 -6.04 -17.99
N THR A 9 -32.25 -5.67 -17.24
CA THR A 9 -33.64 -6.00 -17.60
C THR A 9 -34.02 -5.40 -18.96
N ALA A 10 -33.65 -4.15 -19.22
CA ALA A 10 -33.87 -3.50 -20.51
C ALA A 10 -33.12 -4.21 -21.63
N LEU A 11 -31.87 -4.60 -21.41
CA LEU A 11 -31.07 -5.37 -22.36
C LEU A 11 -31.72 -6.73 -22.67
N VAL A 12 -32.12 -7.48 -21.65
CA VAL A 12 -32.80 -8.79 -21.81
C VAL A 12 -34.09 -8.63 -22.62
N SER A 13 -34.89 -7.60 -22.32
CA SER A 13 -36.13 -7.29 -23.06
C SER A 13 -35.85 -6.98 -24.53
N ALA A 14 -34.84 -6.15 -24.80
CA ALA A 14 -34.45 -5.77 -26.15
C ALA A 14 -33.96 -6.99 -26.95
N THR A 15 -33.17 -7.86 -26.34
CA THR A 15 -32.67 -9.11 -26.96
C THR A 15 -33.82 -10.05 -27.32
N LEU A 16 -34.78 -10.26 -26.40
CA LEU A 16 -35.95 -11.11 -26.65
C LEU A 16 -36.82 -10.56 -27.79
N LYS A 17 -37.06 -9.24 -27.80
CA LYS A 17 -37.82 -8.58 -28.87
C LYS A 17 -37.11 -8.66 -30.21
N ALA A 18 -35.79 -8.47 -30.25
CA ALA A 18 -35.00 -8.61 -31.47
C ALA A 18 -35.00 -10.06 -32.00
N GLY A 19 -35.08 -11.04 -31.10
CA GLY A 19 -35.24 -12.46 -31.44
C GLY A 19 -36.66 -12.88 -31.87
N GLY A 20 -37.61 -11.94 -31.95
CA GLY A 20 -39.00 -12.21 -32.33
C GLY A 20 -39.84 -12.87 -31.23
N ALA A 21 -39.36 -12.86 -29.98
CA ALA A 21 -40.06 -13.46 -28.86
C ALA A 21 -41.15 -12.52 -28.32
N ASP A 22 -42.30 -13.09 -27.95
CA ASP A 22 -43.39 -12.39 -27.27
C ASP A 22 -43.03 -12.18 -25.78
N LEU A 23 -42.87 -10.92 -25.37
CA LEU A 23 -42.41 -10.57 -24.02
C LEU A 23 -43.40 -10.99 -22.92
N ASP A 24 -44.70 -11.10 -23.23
CA ASP A 24 -45.72 -11.49 -22.24
C ASP A 24 -45.57 -12.95 -21.79
N LYS A 25 -44.79 -13.74 -22.53
CA LYS A 25 -44.45 -15.12 -22.19
C LYS A 25 -43.25 -15.26 -21.26
N PHE A 26 -42.57 -14.15 -20.94
CA PHE A 26 -41.37 -14.16 -20.10
C PHE A 26 -41.58 -13.36 -18.82
N VAL A 27 -41.09 -13.88 -17.70
CA VAL A 27 -41.08 -13.14 -16.44
C VAL A 27 -39.90 -12.16 -16.45
N ILE A 28 -40.10 -11.00 -17.06
CA ILE A 28 -39.07 -9.96 -17.19
C ILE A 28 -39.36 -8.86 -16.18
N SER A 29 -38.62 -8.86 -15.08
CA SER A 29 -38.68 -7.80 -14.08
C SER A 29 -37.30 -7.58 -13.47
N THR A 30 -37.11 -6.39 -12.92
CA THR A 30 -35.86 -6.00 -12.25
C THR A 30 -35.54 -6.93 -11.07
N SER A 31 -36.56 -7.36 -10.33
CA SER A 31 -36.43 -8.34 -9.24
C SER A 31 -36.06 -9.74 -9.73
N THR A 32 -36.63 -10.21 -10.85
CA THR A 32 -36.22 -11.49 -11.46
C THR A 32 -34.79 -11.41 -11.99
N THR A 33 -34.42 -10.32 -12.66
CA THR A 33 -33.03 -10.08 -13.08
C THR A 33 -32.07 -10.12 -11.89
N ARG A 34 -32.39 -9.43 -10.79
CA ARG A 34 -31.58 -9.43 -9.57
C ARG A 34 -31.41 -10.84 -9.01
N ARG A 35 -32.50 -11.60 -8.85
CA ARG A 35 -32.47 -12.99 -8.35
C ARG A 35 -31.62 -13.90 -9.22
N ASN A 36 -31.82 -13.87 -10.54
CA ASN A 36 -31.03 -14.67 -11.48
C ASN A 36 -29.55 -14.31 -11.42
N ARG A 37 -29.19 -13.02 -11.34
CA ARG A 37 -27.79 -12.60 -11.18
C ARG A 37 -27.17 -13.09 -9.87
N MET A 38 -27.93 -13.13 -8.78
CA MET A 38 -27.44 -13.67 -7.50
C MET A 38 -27.21 -15.19 -7.61
N LEU A 39 -28.16 -15.94 -8.18
CA LEU A 39 -28.02 -17.37 -8.41
C LEU A 39 -26.85 -17.71 -9.34
N THR A 40 -26.71 -17.01 -10.47
CA THR A 40 -25.58 -17.21 -11.38
C THR A 40 -24.24 -16.92 -10.71
N ARG A 41 -24.12 -15.85 -9.92
CA ARG A 41 -22.90 -15.56 -9.15
C ARG A 41 -22.60 -16.64 -8.12
N TYR A 42 -23.63 -17.15 -7.46
CA TYR A 42 -23.49 -18.26 -6.52
C TYR A 42 -22.96 -19.52 -7.23
N HIS A 43 -23.55 -19.92 -8.37
CA HIS A 43 -23.08 -21.07 -9.14
C HIS A 43 -21.64 -20.90 -9.63
N ILE A 44 -21.29 -19.75 -10.20
CA ILE A 44 -19.92 -19.43 -10.62
C ILE A 44 -18.95 -19.51 -9.42
N SER A 45 -19.36 -19.03 -8.24
CA SER A 45 -18.54 -19.14 -7.03
C SER A 45 -18.31 -20.60 -6.63
N GLN A 46 -19.33 -21.46 -6.70
CA GLN A 46 -19.19 -22.89 -6.39
C GLN A 46 -18.25 -23.58 -7.38
N GLU A 47 -18.35 -23.28 -8.68
CA GLU A 47 -17.43 -23.79 -9.70
C GLU A 47 -15.98 -23.38 -9.42
N TYR A 48 -15.74 -22.11 -9.03
CA TYR A 48 -14.41 -21.64 -8.66
C TYR A 48 -13.86 -22.29 -7.40
N MET A 49 -14.70 -22.56 -6.40
CA MET A 49 -14.30 -23.25 -5.18
C MET A 49 -13.97 -24.72 -5.47
N ALA A 50 -14.79 -25.40 -6.28
CA ALA A 50 -14.54 -26.77 -6.71
C ALA A 50 -13.21 -26.89 -7.47
N ALA A 51 -13.00 -26.06 -8.49
CA ALA A 51 -11.76 -26.07 -9.28
C ALA A 51 -10.53 -25.78 -8.42
N PHE A 52 -10.63 -24.89 -7.43
CA PHE A 52 -9.54 -24.61 -6.49
C PHE A 52 -9.24 -25.81 -5.57
N SER A 53 -10.27 -26.54 -5.15
CA SER A 53 -10.13 -27.71 -4.27
C SER A 53 -9.46 -28.92 -4.92
N GLU A 54 -9.42 -28.97 -6.27
CA GLU A 54 -8.74 -30.04 -7.01
C GLU A 54 -7.21 -29.94 -6.89
N ASP A 55 -6.66 -28.72 -6.82
CA ASP A 55 -5.23 -28.47 -6.68
C ASP A 55 -4.96 -27.30 -5.72
N PRO A 56 -5.17 -27.49 -4.40
CA PRO A 56 -4.88 -26.47 -3.40
C PRO A 56 -3.37 -26.38 -3.16
N PRO A 57 -2.86 -25.19 -2.79
CA PRO A 57 -1.45 -25.04 -2.49
C PRO A 57 -1.05 -25.88 -1.27
N LYS A 58 0.10 -26.57 -1.37
CA LYS A 58 0.66 -27.37 -0.25
C LYS A 58 0.89 -26.51 1.02
N TYR A 59 1.36 -25.28 0.82
CA TYR A 59 1.55 -24.29 1.86
C TYR A 59 1.06 -22.94 1.34
N ALA A 60 0.38 -22.18 2.19
CA ALA A 60 -0.16 -20.89 1.81
C ALA A 60 0.10 -19.81 2.86
N ALA A 61 0.24 -18.57 2.38
CA ALA A 61 0.15 -17.38 3.20
C ALA A 61 -1.25 -16.80 3.11
N LEU A 62 -1.88 -16.54 4.25
CA LEU A 62 -3.14 -15.80 4.35
C LEU A 62 -2.84 -14.31 4.35
N HIS A 63 -3.56 -13.55 3.55
CA HIS A 63 -3.49 -12.09 3.49
C HIS A 63 -4.86 -11.51 3.76
N TRP A 64 -4.91 -10.41 4.52
CA TRP A 64 -6.12 -9.63 4.69
C TRP A 64 -5.83 -8.14 4.72
N ASP A 65 -6.70 -7.34 4.11
CA ASP A 65 -6.63 -5.88 4.12
C ASP A 65 -8.02 -5.25 4.21
N GLY A 66 -8.15 -4.23 5.07
CA GLY A 66 -9.40 -3.56 5.38
C GLY A 66 -9.61 -2.31 4.52
N LYS A 67 -10.85 -2.09 4.08
CA LYS A 67 -11.24 -0.87 3.40
C LYS A 67 -12.67 -0.49 3.73
N MET A 68 -12.85 0.73 4.24
CA MET A 68 -14.14 1.40 4.23
C MET A 68 -14.60 1.67 2.79
N LEU A 69 -15.72 1.05 2.40
CA LEU A 69 -16.36 1.25 1.12
C LEU A 69 -17.70 1.96 1.32
N ARG A 70 -17.94 2.98 0.50
CA ARG A 70 -19.23 3.66 0.47
C ARG A 70 -20.16 2.89 -0.45
N ASP A 71 -21.36 2.57 0.04
CA ASP A 71 -22.41 2.03 -0.79
C ASP A 71 -22.90 3.12 -1.75
N VAL A 72 -22.72 2.91 -3.05
CA VAL A 72 -23.15 3.85 -4.09
C VAL A 72 -24.41 3.36 -4.81
N LEU A 73 -24.73 2.06 -4.71
CA LEU A 73 -25.70 1.40 -5.59
C LEU A 73 -26.61 0.37 -4.88
N GLY A 74 -26.37 0.09 -3.60
CA GLY A 74 -27.06 -0.91 -2.82
C GLY A 74 -28.33 -0.38 -2.15
N SER A 75 -28.79 -1.10 -1.13
CA SER A 75 -30.08 -0.84 -0.47
C SER A 75 -30.08 0.40 0.41
N ASP A 76 -28.91 0.91 0.80
CA ASP A 76 -28.78 2.13 1.60
C ASP A 76 -27.68 3.05 1.03
N PRO A 77 -27.94 3.71 -0.12
CA PRO A 77 -26.97 4.53 -0.81
C PRO A 77 -26.44 5.66 0.08
N GLY A 78 -25.11 5.73 0.18
CA GLY A 78 -24.40 6.74 0.95
C GLY A 78 -23.84 6.24 2.28
N THR A 79 -24.28 5.07 2.76
CA THR A 79 -23.70 4.41 3.92
C THR A 79 -22.27 3.95 3.65
N THR A 80 -21.46 3.84 4.70
CA THR A 80 -20.09 3.34 4.61
C THR A 80 -20.00 2.07 5.44
N SER A 81 -19.47 1.01 4.85
CA SER A 81 -19.28 -0.27 5.52
C SER A 81 -17.81 -0.66 5.46
N GLU A 82 -17.32 -1.28 6.52
CA GLU A 82 -15.98 -1.87 6.52
C GLU A 82 -16.01 -3.16 5.71
N THR A 83 -15.05 -3.32 4.81
CA THR A 83 -14.91 -4.54 4.01
C THR A 83 -13.51 -5.08 4.16
N LEU A 84 -13.38 -6.39 4.10
CA LEU A 84 -12.11 -7.08 4.29
C LEU A 84 -11.81 -7.90 3.06
N ALA A 85 -10.78 -7.54 2.29
CA ALA A 85 -10.30 -8.40 1.22
C ALA A 85 -9.46 -9.51 1.84
N VAL A 86 -9.87 -10.77 1.65
CA VAL A 86 -9.15 -11.94 2.17
C VAL A 86 -8.70 -12.82 1.02
N LEU A 87 -7.41 -13.12 0.95
CA LEU A 87 -6.83 -13.92 -0.12
C LEU A 87 -5.72 -14.84 0.40
N VAL A 88 -5.38 -15.86 -0.38
CA VAL A 88 -4.25 -16.75 -0.09
C VAL A 88 -3.26 -16.77 -1.23
N SER A 89 -1.97 -16.73 -0.94
CA SER A 89 -0.91 -16.96 -1.93
C SER A 89 -0.19 -18.26 -1.63
N GLY A 90 0.13 -19.04 -2.65
CA GLY A 90 0.78 -20.34 -2.53
C GLY A 90 1.50 -20.72 -3.83
N PRO A 91 2.77 -20.33 -4.00
CA PRO A 91 3.54 -20.68 -5.20
C PRO A 91 3.76 -22.22 -5.27
N PRO A 92 3.86 -22.80 -6.49
CA PRO A 92 3.84 -22.12 -7.79
C PRO A 92 2.43 -21.86 -8.35
N ALA A 93 1.38 -22.47 -7.78
CA ALA A 93 0.03 -22.43 -8.33
C ALA A 93 -0.64 -21.05 -8.20
N TYR A 94 -0.46 -20.38 -7.07
CA TYR A 94 -1.09 -19.09 -6.75
C TYR A 94 -0.05 -18.02 -6.35
N PRO A 95 0.85 -17.62 -7.26
CA PRO A 95 1.93 -16.67 -6.94
C PRO A 95 1.42 -15.24 -6.71
N GLU A 96 0.36 -14.82 -7.41
CA GLU A 96 -0.27 -13.50 -7.27
C GLU A 96 -1.40 -13.48 -6.22
N GLY A 97 -1.75 -14.65 -5.69
CA GLY A 97 -2.83 -14.82 -4.72
C GLY A 97 -4.19 -15.16 -5.34
N LYS A 98 -5.00 -15.88 -4.57
CA LYS A 98 -6.39 -16.24 -4.86
C LYS A 98 -7.29 -15.52 -3.86
N LEU A 99 -8.14 -14.63 -4.35
CA LEU A 99 -9.17 -13.99 -3.54
C LEU A 99 -10.19 -15.02 -3.06
N LEU A 100 -10.36 -15.13 -1.75
CA LEU A 100 -11.35 -16.00 -1.11
C LEU A 100 -12.69 -15.30 -0.96
N GLY A 101 -12.65 -14.00 -0.66
CA GLY A 101 -13.85 -13.19 -0.48
C GLY A 101 -13.55 -11.73 -0.13
N VAL A 102 -14.60 -10.91 -0.17
CA VAL A 102 -14.59 -9.52 0.31
C VAL A 102 -15.80 -9.30 1.23
N PRO A 103 -15.85 -9.96 2.40
CA PRO A 103 -16.95 -9.80 3.35
C PRO A 103 -17.05 -8.35 3.84
N VAL A 104 -18.30 -7.93 4.06
CA VAL A 104 -18.61 -6.75 4.89
C VAL A 104 -18.50 -7.19 6.35
N ILE A 105 -17.80 -6.43 7.17
CA ILE A 105 -17.61 -6.73 8.60
C ILE A 105 -18.21 -5.61 9.46
N ASP A 106 -18.72 -5.98 10.63
CA ASP A 106 -19.43 -5.05 11.51
C ASP A 106 -18.50 -4.02 12.18
N SER A 107 -17.20 -4.30 12.25
CA SER A 107 -16.20 -3.40 12.81
C SER A 107 -14.80 -3.65 12.26
N SER A 108 -13.93 -2.64 12.33
CA SER A 108 -12.52 -2.77 11.96
C SER A 108 -11.64 -3.43 13.04
N THR A 109 -12.25 -4.11 14.03
CA THR A 109 -11.51 -4.72 15.15
C THR A 109 -10.75 -5.96 14.72
N GLY A 110 -9.68 -6.31 15.43
CA GLY A 110 -8.92 -7.52 15.15
C GLY A 110 -9.73 -8.80 15.28
N THR A 111 -10.71 -8.83 16.20
CA THR A 111 -11.65 -9.94 16.36
C THR A 111 -12.52 -10.14 15.13
N ALA A 112 -13.21 -9.08 14.67
CA ALA A 112 -14.06 -9.16 13.48
C ALA A 112 -13.26 -9.53 12.22
N GLN A 113 -12.03 -9.03 12.09
CA GLN A 113 -11.14 -9.38 10.97
C GLN A 113 -10.68 -10.84 11.03
N ALA A 114 -10.35 -11.36 12.21
CA ALA A 114 -9.97 -12.75 12.39
C ALA A 114 -11.12 -13.72 12.11
N GLU A 115 -12.31 -13.44 12.66
CA GLU A 115 -13.52 -14.25 12.45
C GLU A 115 -13.88 -14.33 10.96
N ALA A 116 -13.99 -13.19 10.28
CA ALA A 116 -14.31 -13.17 8.84
C ALA A 116 -13.26 -13.89 7.98
N SER A 117 -11.98 -13.82 8.37
CA SER A 117 -10.90 -14.52 7.67
C SER A 117 -10.97 -16.04 7.93
N MET A 118 -11.28 -16.45 9.16
CA MET A 118 -11.41 -17.87 9.53
C MET A 118 -12.62 -18.51 8.85
N ASP A 119 -13.76 -17.83 8.80
CA ASP A 119 -14.97 -18.30 8.10
C ASP A 119 -14.66 -18.61 6.63
N LEU A 120 -13.88 -17.74 5.97
CA LEU A 120 -13.43 -17.97 4.59
C LEU A 120 -12.42 -19.12 4.50
N LEU A 121 -11.50 -19.27 5.44
CA LEU A 121 -10.59 -20.42 5.45
C LEU A 121 -11.34 -21.74 5.61
N GLU A 122 -12.36 -21.78 6.47
CA GLU A 122 -13.19 -22.96 6.68
C GLU A 122 -14.04 -23.28 5.44
N ALA A 123 -14.71 -22.27 4.87
CA ALA A 123 -15.51 -22.43 3.66
C ALA A 123 -14.68 -22.97 2.47
N TRP A 124 -13.41 -22.58 2.36
CA TRP A 124 -12.50 -23.05 1.32
C TRP A 124 -11.66 -24.28 1.70
N GLY A 125 -11.81 -24.83 2.92
CA GLY A 125 -11.06 -26.01 3.37
C GLY A 125 -9.55 -25.78 3.55
N LEU A 126 -9.13 -24.54 3.81
CA LEU A 126 -7.73 -24.10 3.79
C LEU A 126 -7.04 -24.05 5.15
N THR A 127 -7.78 -24.26 6.24
CA THR A 127 -7.27 -24.14 7.62
C THR A 127 -5.99 -24.94 7.86
N ARG A 128 -5.80 -26.09 7.19
CA ARG A 128 -4.61 -26.95 7.38
C ARG A 128 -3.37 -26.54 6.61
N VAL A 129 -3.47 -25.70 5.57
CA VAL A 129 -2.33 -25.36 4.70
C VAL A 129 -1.71 -23.98 4.97
N ILE A 130 -2.36 -23.14 5.78
CA ILE A 130 -1.85 -21.81 6.15
C ILE A 130 -0.58 -21.92 7.00
N THR A 131 0.55 -21.47 6.48
CA THR A 131 1.84 -21.44 7.19
C THR A 131 2.30 -20.03 7.54
N ALA A 132 1.69 -19.01 6.93
CA ALA A 132 2.09 -17.61 7.11
C ALA A 132 0.88 -16.67 7.12
N LEU A 133 1.04 -15.53 7.78
CA LEU A 133 0.07 -14.45 7.91
C LEU A 133 0.68 -13.16 7.37
N VAL A 134 0.03 -12.51 6.42
CA VAL A 134 0.47 -11.26 5.80
C VAL A 134 -0.56 -10.18 6.10
N PHE A 135 -0.11 -9.11 6.77
CA PHE A 135 -1.01 -8.09 7.31
C PHE A 135 -0.28 -6.75 7.47
N ASP A 136 -1.02 -5.65 7.44
CA ASP A 136 -0.49 -4.34 7.84
C ASP A 136 -0.22 -4.28 9.34
N THR A 137 0.62 -3.36 9.83
CA THR A 137 0.96 -3.30 11.26
C THR A 137 0.03 -2.40 12.06
N THR A 138 -1.24 -2.27 11.65
CA THR A 138 -2.25 -1.57 12.45
C THR A 138 -2.49 -2.32 13.77
N ALA A 139 -2.96 -1.61 14.80
CA ALA A 139 -3.19 -2.22 16.12
C ALA A 139 -4.26 -3.35 16.08
N SER A 140 -5.25 -3.23 15.20
CA SER A 140 -6.26 -4.27 14.95
C SER A 140 -5.64 -5.55 14.39
N ASN A 141 -4.54 -5.47 13.64
CA ASN A 141 -3.92 -6.64 13.03
C ASN A 141 -2.75 -7.19 13.85
N SER A 142 -1.89 -6.31 14.38
CA SER A 142 -0.64 -6.65 15.07
C SER A 142 -0.73 -6.67 16.60
N GLY A 143 -1.88 -6.32 17.18
CA GLY A 143 -2.06 -6.25 18.63
C GLY A 143 -1.73 -7.56 19.37
N VAL A 144 -0.91 -7.47 20.41
CA VAL A 144 -0.38 -8.65 21.15
C VAL A 144 -1.49 -9.52 21.79
N HIS A 145 -2.61 -8.92 22.18
CA HIS A 145 -3.70 -9.62 22.88
C HIS A 145 -4.95 -9.85 22.02
N ARG A 146 -5.26 -8.92 21.10
CA ARG A 146 -6.50 -8.92 20.31
C ARG A 146 -6.26 -8.58 18.83
N GLY A 147 -5.02 -8.64 18.37
CA GLY A 147 -4.69 -8.49 16.96
C GLY A 147 -5.20 -9.68 16.15
N ALA A 148 -5.70 -9.43 14.94
CA ALA A 148 -6.21 -10.48 14.07
C ALA A 148 -5.18 -11.60 13.85
N ALA A 149 -3.90 -11.25 13.65
CA ALA A 149 -2.85 -12.25 13.47
C ALA A 149 -2.68 -13.18 14.68
N LYS A 150 -2.78 -12.62 15.89
CA LYS A 150 -2.70 -13.39 17.14
C LYS A 150 -3.88 -14.33 17.29
N LEU A 151 -5.09 -13.84 17.01
CA LEU A 151 -6.33 -14.61 17.13
C LEU A 151 -6.37 -15.73 16.09
N LEU A 152 -5.96 -15.47 14.85
CA LEU A 152 -5.85 -16.48 13.79
C LEU A 152 -4.81 -17.56 14.15
N GLU A 153 -3.65 -17.20 14.71
CA GLU A 153 -2.68 -18.18 15.20
C GLU A 153 -3.29 -19.09 16.27
N GLN A 154 -4.09 -18.53 17.19
CA GLN A 154 -4.76 -19.29 18.24
C GLN A 154 -5.86 -20.20 17.70
N GLN A 155 -6.69 -19.71 16.77
CA GLN A 155 -7.78 -20.48 16.17
C GLN A 155 -7.27 -21.64 15.30
N LEU A 156 -6.14 -21.43 14.60
CA LEU A 156 -5.48 -22.46 13.79
C LEU A 156 -4.61 -23.43 14.61
N ASP A 157 -4.46 -23.17 15.92
CA ASP A 157 -3.72 -23.97 16.90
C ASP A 157 -2.32 -24.40 16.46
N ARG A 158 -1.56 -23.48 15.86
CA ARG A 158 -0.18 -23.73 15.45
C ARG A 158 0.62 -22.46 15.26
N LYS A 159 1.95 -22.59 15.23
CA LYS A 159 2.85 -21.48 14.91
C LYS A 159 2.85 -21.16 13.43
N LEU A 160 2.75 -19.86 13.14
CA LEU A 160 2.68 -19.31 11.79
C LEU A 160 3.79 -18.26 11.61
N PHE A 161 4.25 -18.07 10.39
CA PHE A 161 5.16 -16.97 10.07
C PHE A 161 4.39 -15.65 9.99
N TYR A 162 4.84 -14.66 10.76
CA TYR A 162 4.24 -13.32 10.76
C TYR A 162 4.98 -12.45 9.74
N LEU A 163 4.36 -12.27 8.58
CA LEU A 163 4.88 -11.50 7.45
C LEU A 163 4.27 -10.09 7.46
N ALA A 164 4.53 -9.36 8.54
CA ALA A 164 4.07 -7.99 8.71
C ALA A 164 4.57 -7.06 7.59
N CYS A 165 3.68 -6.22 7.05
CA CYS A 165 3.95 -5.36 5.90
C CYS A 165 5.03 -4.30 6.20
N ARG A 166 6.20 -4.43 5.56
CA ARG A 166 7.31 -3.48 5.70
C ARG A 166 7.03 -2.13 5.06
N HIS A 167 6.25 -2.09 4.00
CA HIS A 167 5.76 -0.84 3.41
C HIS A 167 4.95 -0.03 4.44
N HIS A 168 4.03 -0.65 5.17
CA HIS A 168 3.26 0.05 6.20
C HIS A 168 4.14 0.58 7.35
N ILE A 169 5.13 -0.20 7.81
CA ILE A 169 6.10 0.26 8.81
C ILE A 169 6.86 1.50 8.32
N LEU A 170 7.30 1.49 7.06
CA LEU A 170 7.98 2.61 6.44
C LEU A 170 7.05 3.83 6.30
N GLU A 171 5.79 3.65 5.93
CA GLU A 171 4.79 4.74 5.89
C GLU A 171 4.65 5.45 7.25
N VAL A 172 4.56 4.67 8.34
CA VAL A 172 4.52 5.20 9.71
C VAL A 172 5.82 5.94 10.04
N LEU A 173 6.97 5.40 9.62
CA LEU A 173 8.27 5.98 9.88
C LEU A 173 8.43 7.35 9.20
N VAL A 174 8.15 7.47 7.90
CA VAL A 174 8.27 8.75 7.19
C VAL A 174 7.28 9.79 7.72
N GLY A 175 6.08 9.37 8.13
CA GLY A 175 5.13 10.27 8.78
C GLY A 175 5.66 10.86 10.08
N ALA A 176 6.38 10.06 10.88
CA ALA A 176 6.98 10.51 12.12
C ALA A 176 8.16 11.46 11.91
N VAL A 177 8.99 11.18 10.90
CA VAL A 177 10.09 12.06 10.48
C VAL A 177 9.54 13.41 10.01
N TRP A 178 8.47 13.38 9.20
CA TRP A 178 7.77 14.59 8.78
C TRP A 178 7.24 15.39 9.98
N GLU A 179 6.50 14.74 10.89
CA GLU A 179 5.94 15.41 12.08
C GLU A 179 7.02 16.00 12.99
N ASN A 180 8.18 15.37 13.08
CA ASN A 180 9.32 15.90 13.85
C ASN A 180 9.89 17.20 13.26
N LEU A 181 9.93 17.30 11.94
CA LEU A 181 10.55 18.42 11.23
C LEU A 181 9.59 19.57 10.97
N PHE A 182 8.36 19.25 10.53
CA PHE A 182 7.36 20.22 10.07
C PHE A 182 6.14 20.33 10.98
N GLY A 183 6.08 19.54 12.05
CA GLY A 183 4.95 19.49 12.97
C GLY A 183 3.77 18.66 12.45
N LYS A 184 2.76 18.52 13.31
CA LYS A 184 1.56 17.75 13.01
C LYS A 184 0.60 18.56 12.14
N VAL A 185 0.27 18.02 10.98
CA VAL A 185 -0.76 18.59 10.10
C VAL A 185 -2.12 18.03 10.50
N LYS A 186 -3.05 18.89 10.93
CA LYS A 186 -4.41 18.51 11.33
C LYS A 186 -5.45 18.66 10.22
N SER A 187 -5.10 19.34 9.12
CA SER A 187 -5.99 19.56 7.99
C SER A 187 -6.09 18.33 7.08
N PRO A 188 -7.24 18.12 6.39
CA PRO A 188 -7.41 17.03 5.42
C PRO A 188 -6.37 17.06 4.30
N GLU A 189 -5.99 18.27 3.88
CA GLU A 189 -4.94 18.55 2.89
C GLU A 189 -3.69 19.10 3.59
N ASN A 190 -2.50 18.76 3.07
CA ASN A 190 -1.26 19.33 3.59
C ASN A 190 -1.03 20.75 3.05
N PRO A 191 -0.93 21.78 3.90
CA PRO A 191 -0.69 23.16 3.45
C PRO A 191 0.59 23.31 2.63
N TRP A 192 1.67 22.61 3.02
CA TRP A 192 2.94 22.61 2.29
C TRP A 192 2.77 22.06 0.87
N PHE A 193 1.99 21.00 0.72
CA PHE A 193 1.75 20.37 -0.58
C PHE A 193 0.78 21.17 -1.44
N LYS A 194 -0.16 21.86 -0.79
CA LYS A 194 -1.06 22.79 -1.46
C LYS A 194 -0.26 23.94 -2.08
N HIS A 195 0.54 24.64 -1.26
CA HIS A 195 1.37 25.73 -1.73
C HIS A 195 2.29 25.29 -2.88
N PHE A 196 3.02 24.18 -2.71
CA PHE A 196 3.87 23.62 -3.77
C PHE A 196 3.11 23.27 -5.04
N LYS A 197 1.89 22.73 -4.92
CA LYS A 197 1.04 22.41 -6.07
C LYS A 197 0.56 23.66 -6.80
N ASP A 198 0.21 24.70 -6.06
CA ASP A 198 -0.33 25.94 -6.62
C ASP A 198 0.72 26.69 -7.45
N VAL A 199 1.99 26.66 -7.03
CA VAL A 199 3.11 27.32 -7.73
C VAL A 199 3.81 26.43 -8.77
N TRP A 200 3.42 25.16 -8.90
CA TRP A 200 4.14 24.18 -9.74
C TRP A 200 4.28 24.61 -11.21
N THR A 201 3.27 25.27 -11.77
CA THR A 201 3.27 25.70 -13.18
C THR A 201 4.27 26.80 -13.46
N ASP A 202 4.71 27.51 -12.43
CA ASP A 202 5.55 28.68 -12.53
C ASP A 202 7.04 28.33 -12.32
N LEU A 203 7.32 27.10 -11.87
CA LEU A 203 8.68 26.61 -11.64
C LEU A 203 9.39 26.27 -12.96
N THR A 204 10.65 26.69 -13.08
CA THR A 204 11.55 26.15 -14.08
C THR A 204 12.16 24.86 -13.54
N THR A 205 12.10 23.80 -14.34
CA THR A 205 12.46 22.44 -13.90
C THR A 205 13.88 22.02 -14.30
N ASP A 206 14.69 22.99 -14.68
CA ASP A 206 16.11 22.87 -14.96
C ASP A 206 16.95 22.99 -13.67
N ASN A 207 18.15 22.41 -13.68
CA ASN A 207 19.16 22.57 -12.63
C ASN A 207 18.65 22.35 -11.18
N PRO A 208 18.01 21.20 -10.86
CA PRO A 208 17.50 20.93 -9.52
C PRO A 208 18.63 20.90 -8.47
N THR A 209 18.35 21.47 -7.29
CA THR A 209 19.27 21.40 -6.13
C THR A 209 19.51 19.95 -5.71
N THR A 210 20.76 19.62 -5.38
CA THR A 210 21.17 18.28 -4.95
C THR A 210 21.77 18.29 -3.54
N LEU A 211 21.74 17.15 -2.86
CA LEU A 211 22.25 17.01 -1.50
C LEU A 211 23.79 17.08 -1.43
N SER A 212 24.29 17.96 -0.57
CA SER A 212 25.71 18.08 -0.24
C SER A 212 26.08 17.14 0.93
N ILE A 213 26.44 15.91 0.59
CA ILE A 213 26.79 14.89 1.59
C ILE A 213 28.29 14.95 1.86
N ARG A 214 28.69 15.36 3.07
CA ARG A 214 30.11 15.46 3.48
C ARG A 214 30.67 14.21 4.17
N PRO A 215 29.97 13.58 5.16
CA PRO A 215 30.56 12.47 5.90
C PRO A 215 30.92 11.29 4.98
N LYS A 216 32.18 10.82 5.06
CA LYS A 216 32.70 9.74 4.18
C LYS A 216 31.78 8.51 4.14
N TRP A 217 31.23 8.12 5.29
CA TRP A 217 30.36 6.95 5.37
C TRP A 217 28.99 7.17 4.71
N LEU A 218 28.44 8.39 4.75
CA LEU A 218 27.21 8.73 4.02
C LEU A 218 27.48 8.82 2.53
N ASN A 219 28.66 9.29 2.11
CA ASN A 219 29.06 9.26 0.71
C ASN A 219 29.21 7.84 0.16
N LYS A 220 29.75 6.91 0.96
CA LYS A 220 29.76 5.48 0.60
C LYS A 220 28.32 4.98 0.40
N LYS A 221 27.43 5.27 1.36
CA LYS A 221 26.03 4.88 1.28
C LYS A 221 25.30 5.51 0.09
N LYS A 222 25.57 6.78 -0.22
CA LYS A 222 25.08 7.47 -1.42
C LYS A 222 25.41 6.70 -2.70
N LYS A 223 26.65 6.20 -2.82
CA LYS A 223 27.07 5.39 -3.96
C LYS A 223 26.30 4.06 -4.03
N GLU A 224 26.19 3.35 -2.92
CA GLU A 224 25.43 2.09 -2.82
C GLU A 224 23.95 2.30 -3.19
N CYS A 225 23.32 3.37 -2.68
CA CYS A 225 21.94 3.71 -3.00
C CYS A 225 21.74 4.01 -4.49
N LYS A 226 22.67 4.76 -5.11
CA LYS A 226 22.62 5.01 -6.55
C LYS A 226 22.68 3.72 -7.33
N GLU A 227 23.65 2.85 -7.03
CA GLU A 227 23.82 1.55 -7.70
C GLU A 227 22.55 0.69 -7.62
N ILE A 228 21.99 0.52 -6.41
CA ILE A 228 20.75 -0.25 -6.19
C ILE A 228 19.58 0.32 -6.99
N LEU A 229 19.35 1.63 -6.93
CA LEU A 229 18.21 2.25 -7.62
C LEU A 229 18.38 2.21 -9.13
N GLN A 230 19.60 2.40 -9.62
CA GLN A 230 19.96 2.29 -11.03
C GLN A 230 19.71 0.87 -11.56
N GLU A 231 20.01 -0.17 -10.78
CA GLU A 231 19.71 -1.56 -11.12
C GLU A 231 18.20 -1.82 -11.17
N ILE A 232 17.47 -1.43 -10.12
CA ILE A 232 16.01 -1.62 -10.02
C ILE A 232 15.28 -0.94 -11.18
N LEU A 233 15.67 0.29 -11.53
CA LEU A 233 15.07 1.04 -12.63
C LEU A 233 15.37 0.46 -14.02
N ARG A 234 16.45 -0.31 -14.17
CA ARG A 234 16.80 -1.02 -15.42
C ARG A 234 16.28 -2.45 -15.48
N SER A 235 15.69 -2.97 -14.40
CA SER A 235 15.13 -4.33 -14.37
C SER A 235 14.05 -4.52 -15.43
N GLU A 236 13.80 -5.78 -15.83
CA GLU A 236 12.77 -6.13 -16.82
C GLU A 236 11.36 -5.72 -16.38
N LYS A 237 11.12 -5.70 -15.07
CA LYS A 237 9.85 -5.30 -14.44
C LYS A 237 10.08 -4.11 -13.52
N PRO A 238 10.29 -2.90 -14.07
CA PRO A 238 10.57 -1.72 -13.28
C PRO A 238 9.37 -1.37 -12.38
N PRO A 239 9.60 -0.67 -11.26
CA PRO A 239 8.55 -0.39 -10.28
C PRO A 239 7.32 0.33 -10.86
N ARG A 240 6.20 0.20 -10.14
CA ARG A 240 4.95 0.96 -10.35
C ARG A 240 5.23 2.46 -10.45
N ALA A 241 4.40 3.20 -11.19
CA ALA A 241 4.63 4.60 -11.56
C ALA A 241 5.12 5.51 -10.43
N ASP A 242 4.46 5.55 -9.27
CA ASP A 242 4.85 6.40 -8.15
C ASP A 242 6.11 5.90 -7.40
N TYR A 243 6.35 4.59 -7.37
CA TYR A 243 7.57 4.00 -6.82
C TYR A 243 8.75 4.31 -7.72
N ARG A 244 8.56 4.20 -9.03
CA ARG A 244 9.54 4.59 -10.04
C ARG A 244 9.90 6.05 -9.89
N GLU A 245 8.90 6.94 -9.82
CA GLU A 245 9.14 8.37 -9.62
C GLU A 245 9.93 8.64 -8.33
N MET A 246 9.61 7.95 -7.23
CA MET A 246 10.38 8.09 -5.99
C MET A 246 11.85 7.66 -6.16
N ALA A 247 12.13 6.57 -6.88
CA ALA A 247 13.49 6.14 -7.18
C ALA A 247 14.23 7.14 -8.10
N GLU A 248 13.56 7.63 -9.14
CA GLU A 248 14.11 8.61 -10.08
C GLU A 248 14.42 9.95 -9.36
N LEU A 249 13.50 10.47 -8.55
CA LEU A 249 13.72 11.65 -7.72
C LEU A 249 14.84 11.44 -6.70
N THR A 250 14.95 10.23 -6.13
CA THR A 250 16.06 9.91 -5.23
C THR A 250 17.40 9.96 -5.95
N LEU A 251 17.50 9.45 -7.18
CA LEU A 251 18.72 9.57 -7.98
C LEU A 251 19.07 11.04 -8.24
N ILE A 252 18.09 11.85 -8.65
CA ILE A 252 18.27 13.29 -8.93
C ILE A 252 18.73 14.03 -7.66
N VAL A 253 18.10 13.80 -6.51
CA VAL A 253 18.45 14.50 -5.26
C VAL A 253 19.86 14.13 -4.77
N LEU A 254 20.32 12.92 -5.12
CA LEU A 254 21.69 12.47 -4.87
C LEU A 254 22.66 12.93 -5.98
N GLY A 255 22.22 13.73 -6.95
CA GLY A 255 23.04 14.22 -8.07
C GLY A 255 23.44 13.10 -9.02
N ASP A 256 22.51 12.23 -9.39
CA ASP A 256 22.64 11.24 -10.46
C ASP A 256 21.53 11.44 -11.50
N THR A 257 21.69 10.84 -12.67
CA THR A 257 20.70 10.88 -13.74
C THR A 257 19.96 9.54 -13.82
N PRO A 258 18.61 9.53 -13.74
CA PRO A 258 17.85 8.30 -13.92
C PRO A 258 18.02 7.70 -15.32
N PRO A 259 17.79 6.38 -15.52
CA PRO A 259 18.01 5.73 -16.82
C PRO A 259 17.22 6.33 -17.99
N ARG A 260 16.06 6.91 -17.72
CA ARG A 260 15.19 7.56 -18.72
C ARG A 260 15.50 9.04 -18.91
N GLY A 261 16.49 9.59 -18.22
CA GLY A 261 16.68 11.02 -18.07
C GLY A 261 15.83 11.62 -16.95
N ILE A 262 15.92 12.95 -16.79
CA ILE A 262 15.20 13.71 -15.77
C ILE A 262 13.79 14.02 -16.29
N HIS A 263 12.77 13.55 -15.56
CA HIS A 263 11.36 13.79 -15.85
C HIS A 263 10.65 14.25 -14.59
N TRP A 264 9.65 15.12 -14.76
CA TRP A 264 8.90 15.68 -13.64
C TRP A 264 7.40 15.43 -13.79
N SER A 265 6.83 14.63 -12.89
CA SER A 265 5.38 14.54 -12.76
C SER A 265 4.84 15.77 -12.04
N ARG A 266 3.73 16.32 -12.53
CA ARG A 266 3.00 17.38 -11.81
C ARG A 266 2.43 16.88 -10.46
N PRO A 267 2.37 17.71 -9.41
CA PRO A 267 1.72 17.36 -8.16
C PRO A 267 0.25 17.01 -8.36
N GLY A 268 -0.18 15.89 -7.79
CA GLY A 268 -1.53 15.37 -7.90
C GLY A 268 -2.36 15.66 -6.65
N ALA A 269 -2.73 14.59 -5.95
CA ALA A 269 -3.48 14.67 -4.72
C ALA A 269 -2.60 15.17 -3.57
N ILE A 270 -3.18 15.99 -2.69
CA ILE A 270 -2.52 16.63 -1.53
C ILE A 270 -3.12 16.17 -0.18
N HIS A 271 -4.02 15.19 -0.22
CA HIS A 271 -4.65 14.63 0.96
C HIS A 271 -3.68 13.76 1.76
N GLN A 272 -3.78 13.80 3.09
CA GLN A 272 -2.88 13.07 3.99
C GLN A 272 -2.86 11.55 3.76
N ALA A 273 -3.94 10.98 3.23
CA ALA A 273 -4.02 9.55 2.92
C ALA A 273 -3.15 9.09 1.73
N ARG A 274 -2.57 10.01 0.93
CA ARG A 274 -1.52 9.64 -0.05
C ARG A 274 -0.16 9.79 0.58
N TRP A 275 0.26 8.78 1.32
CA TRP A 275 1.53 8.81 2.04
C TRP A 275 2.72 9.11 1.11
N MET A 276 2.69 8.61 -0.13
CA MET A 276 3.76 8.79 -1.11
C MET A 276 4.00 10.25 -1.48
N ALA A 277 2.96 11.09 -1.38
CA ALA A 277 3.08 12.54 -1.61
C ALA A 277 4.15 13.17 -0.71
N ARG A 278 4.33 12.66 0.52
CA ARG A 278 5.39 13.15 1.42
C ARG A 278 6.77 12.95 0.82
N ASN A 279 7.05 11.79 0.22
CA ASN A 279 8.34 11.51 -0.40
C ASN A 279 8.52 12.33 -1.67
N LEU A 280 7.56 12.24 -2.60
CA LEU A 280 7.68 12.87 -3.92
C LEU A 280 7.73 14.39 -3.83
N TYR A 281 6.87 15.00 -3.02
CA TYR A 281 6.80 16.45 -2.93
C TYR A 281 7.94 17.02 -2.09
N SER A 282 8.36 16.37 -1.00
CA SER A 282 9.51 16.89 -0.22
C SER A 282 10.82 16.88 -1.01
N MET A 283 11.03 15.90 -1.89
CA MET A 283 12.18 15.89 -2.81
C MET A 283 12.14 17.07 -3.78
N LYS A 284 11.00 17.29 -4.43
CA LYS A 284 10.84 18.42 -5.37
C LYS A 284 10.91 19.77 -4.67
N MET A 285 10.25 19.89 -3.52
CA MET A 285 10.29 21.09 -2.67
C MET A 285 11.73 21.44 -2.28
N PHE A 286 12.58 20.46 -2.01
CA PHE A 286 14.01 20.70 -1.76
C PHE A 286 14.76 21.11 -3.02
N MET A 287 14.55 20.39 -4.13
CA MET A 287 15.22 20.65 -5.40
C MET A 287 14.97 22.06 -5.94
N PHE A 288 13.75 22.57 -5.72
CA PHE A 288 13.30 23.89 -6.19
C PHE A 288 13.12 24.89 -5.04
N ALA A 289 13.76 24.67 -3.89
CA ALA A 289 13.52 25.47 -2.69
C ALA A 289 13.81 26.97 -2.88
N GLU A 290 14.79 27.32 -3.72
CA GLU A 290 15.12 28.70 -4.07
C GLU A 290 13.97 29.39 -4.82
N GLN A 291 13.37 28.71 -5.81
CA GLN A 291 12.22 29.23 -6.56
C GLN A 291 10.93 29.25 -5.73
N LEU A 292 10.86 28.43 -4.68
CA LEU A 292 9.74 28.38 -3.73
C LEU A 292 9.87 29.42 -2.60
N GLU A 293 10.93 30.23 -2.61
CA GLU A 293 11.18 31.29 -1.63
C GLU A 293 11.15 30.79 -0.18
N TYR A 294 11.55 29.53 0.04
CA TYR A 294 11.60 28.98 1.40
C TYR A 294 12.72 29.60 2.23
N ASP A 295 12.42 29.90 3.49
CA ASP A 295 13.43 30.35 4.44
C ASP A 295 14.51 29.29 4.71
N GLU A 296 15.66 29.74 5.22
CA GLU A 296 16.81 28.88 5.48
C GLU A 296 16.46 27.72 6.45
N GLU A 297 15.60 27.97 7.44
CA GLU A 297 15.17 26.94 8.39
C GLU A 297 14.39 25.81 7.69
N THR A 298 13.50 26.17 6.77
CA THR A 298 12.70 25.25 5.97
C THR A 298 13.57 24.47 5.01
N VAL A 299 14.53 25.12 4.35
CA VAL A 299 15.52 24.46 3.49
C VAL A 299 16.32 23.43 4.28
N VAL A 300 16.80 23.77 5.49
CA VAL A 300 17.54 22.83 6.37
C VAL A 300 16.66 21.65 6.79
N LYS A 301 15.37 21.86 7.09
CA LYS A 301 14.43 20.76 7.39
C LYS A 301 14.26 19.84 6.18
N LEU A 302 14.07 20.41 4.99
CA LEU A 302 13.95 19.68 3.74
C LEU A 302 15.24 18.90 3.41
N GLU A 303 16.41 19.50 3.62
CA GLU A 303 17.70 18.82 3.42
C GLU A 303 17.82 17.59 4.34
N ARG A 304 17.48 17.74 5.63
CA ARG A 304 17.51 16.64 6.61
C ARG A 304 16.52 15.53 6.25
N LEU A 305 15.31 15.89 5.83
CA LEU A 305 14.31 14.92 5.35
C LEU A 305 14.83 14.18 4.11
N ASN A 306 15.30 14.89 3.11
CA ASN A 306 15.75 14.29 1.85
C ASN A 306 17.02 13.46 1.99
N LEU A 307 17.92 13.81 2.92
CA LEU A 307 19.04 12.96 3.31
C LEU A 307 18.55 11.63 3.88
N PHE A 308 17.58 11.66 4.78
CA PHE A 308 16.96 10.45 5.32
C PHE A 308 16.26 9.64 4.22
N LEU A 309 15.47 10.31 3.39
CA LEU A 309 14.69 9.65 2.34
C LEU A 309 15.60 8.98 1.32
N GLY A 310 16.57 9.72 0.77
CA GLY A 310 17.38 9.23 -0.32
C GLY A 310 18.38 8.14 0.08
N LEU A 311 18.94 8.24 1.30
CA LEU A 311 19.98 7.30 1.73
C LEU A 311 19.44 6.07 2.46
N PHE A 312 18.27 6.13 3.07
CA PHE A 312 17.79 5.05 3.93
C PHE A 312 16.38 4.58 3.58
N TYR A 313 15.45 5.51 3.39
CA TYR A 313 14.05 5.15 3.16
C TYR A 313 13.81 4.53 1.79
N THR A 314 14.14 5.24 0.70
CA THR A 314 13.85 4.78 -0.66
C THR A 314 14.51 3.43 -0.96
N PRO A 315 15.81 3.20 -0.64
CA PRO A 315 16.42 1.89 -0.86
C PRO A 315 15.70 0.76 -0.09
N MET A 316 15.35 0.99 1.18
CA MET A 316 14.64 0.00 1.99
C MET A 316 13.22 -0.25 1.47
N TRP A 317 12.53 0.80 1.01
CA TRP A 317 11.22 0.68 0.37
C TRP A 317 11.30 -0.22 -0.86
N MET A 318 12.28 0.02 -1.73
CA MET A 318 12.44 -0.75 -2.96
C MET A 318 12.84 -2.21 -2.70
N SER A 319 13.53 -2.49 -1.59
CA SER A 319 13.91 -3.85 -1.19
C SER A 319 12.85 -4.57 -0.34
N SER A 320 11.72 -3.94 -0.04
CA SER A 320 10.64 -4.50 0.80
C SER A 320 9.65 -5.38 0.03
N THR A 321 10.01 -5.86 -1.16
CA THR A 321 9.15 -6.67 -2.04
C THR A 321 9.17 -8.16 -1.70
N LEU A 322 10.24 -8.66 -1.08
CA LEU A 322 10.40 -10.07 -0.72
C LEU A 322 10.43 -10.25 0.79
N ALA A 323 9.50 -11.07 1.30
CA ALA A 323 9.38 -11.36 2.72
C ALA A 323 10.62 -12.09 3.28
N ALA A 324 11.27 -12.93 2.48
CA ALA A 324 12.46 -13.68 2.88
C ALA A 324 13.66 -12.76 3.21
N ASP A 325 13.75 -11.60 2.55
CA ASP A 325 14.83 -10.63 2.76
C ASP A 325 14.55 -9.68 3.92
N ALA A 326 13.31 -9.64 4.42
CA ALA A 326 12.88 -8.69 5.45
C ALA A 326 13.76 -8.73 6.71
N PRO A 327 14.15 -9.90 7.29
CA PRO A 327 15.01 -9.91 8.48
C PRO A 327 16.39 -9.29 8.24
N ALA A 328 17.00 -9.55 7.08
CA ALA A 328 18.30 -9.00 6.72
C ALA A 328 18.21 -7.49 6.47
N ASN A 329 17.19 -7.06 5.74
CA ASN A 329 16.91 -5.65 5.44
C ASN A 329 16.63 -4.85 6.72
N ASP A 330 15.79 -5.37 7.61
CA ASP A 330 15.47 -4.75 8.90
C ASP A 330 16.73 -4.59 9.77
N LEU A 331 17.55 -5.65 9.88
CA LEU A 331 18.79 -5.60 10.65
C LEU A 331 19.77 -4.57 10.08
N GLN A 332 19.93 -4.55 8.76
CA GLN A 332 20.83 -3.61 8.10
C GLN A 332 20.33 -2.17 8.28
N PHE A 333 19.03 -1.93 8.09
CA PHE A 333 18.41 -0.62 8.33
C PHE A 333 18.62 -0.16 9.78
N MET A 334 18.42 -1.03 10.76
CA MET A 334 18.63 -0.71 12.17
C MET A 334 20.08 -0.34 12.48
N LYS A 335 21.06 -1.07 11.92
CA LYS A 335 22.49 -0.74 12.03
C LYS A 335 22.80 0.63 11.44
N ASP A 336 22.25 0.91 10.26
CA ASP A 336 22.42 2.17 9.57
C ASP A 336 21.81 3.35 10.34
N MET A 337 20.61 3.17 10.90
CA MET A 337 19.98 4.14 11.79
C MET A 337 20.80 4.37 13.06
N MET A 338 21.39 3.33 13.65
CA MET A 338 22.24 3.48 14.84
C MET A 338 23.48 4.31 14.56
N LYS A 339 24.07 4.13 13.38
CA LYS A 339 25.20 4.93 12.92
C LYS A 339 24.80 6.36 12.59
N PHE A 340 23.65 6.53 11.91
CA PHE A 340 23.10 7.83 11.56
C PHE A 340 22.77 8.69 12.78
N LYS A 341 22.52 8.07 13.95
CA LYS A 341 22.28 8.76 15.23
C LYS A 341 23.40 9.71 15.63
N ARG A 342 24.61 9.42 15.19
CA ARG A 342 25.80 10.25 15.43
C ARG A 342 25.83 11.50 14.55
N THR A 343 25.05 11.51 13.47
CA THR A 343 24.93 12.63 12.53
C THR A 343 23.69 13.47 12.81
N ASP A 344 22.53 12.83 13.04
CA ASP A 344 21.29 13.53 13.37
C ASP A 344 20.52 12.82 14.49
N GLN A 345 20.87 13.15 15.72
CA GLN A 345 20.27 12.53 16.89
C GLN A 345 18.79 12.93 17.05
N ARG A 346 18.40 14.14 16.64
CA ARG A 346 17.06 14.68 16.89
C ARG A 346 16.02 13.99 16.00
N LEU A 347 16.37 13.75 14.73
CA LEU A 347 15.52 13.01 13.79
C LEU A 347 15.30 11.56 14.27
N LEU A 348 16.37 10.90 14.70
CA LEU A 348 16.34 9.48 15.02
C LEU A 348 15.67 9.12 16.33
N ARG A 349 15.64 10.02 17.33
CA ARG A 349 14.86 9.76 18.56
C ARG A 349 13.40 9.45 18.23
N GLN A 350 12.83 10.11 17.22
CA GLN A 350 11.46 9.86 16.79
C GLN A 350 11.34 8.57 15.98
N CYS A 351 12.28 8.28 15.07
CA CYS A 351 12.34 7.02 14.33
C CYS A 351 12.34 5.80 15.28
N TYR A 352 13.17 5.82 16.32
CA TYR A 352 13.26 4.72 17.28
C TYR A 352 12.01 4.54 18.14
N LYS A 353 11.33 5.62 18.52
CA LYS A 353 10.08 5.52 19.29
C LYS A 353 9.01 4.77 18.49
N ASN A 354 8.97 4.99 17.18
CA ASN A 354 7.99 4.35 16.31
C ASN A 354 8.40 2.93 15.89
N LEU A 355 9.69 2.69 15.63
CA LEU A 355 10.18 1.33 15.36
C LEU A 355 9.97 0.39 16.56
N LYS A 356 10.14 0.87 17.80
CA LYS A 356 9.90 0.08 19.02
C LYS A 356 8.43 -0.22 19.30
N THR A 357 7.52 0.63 18.83
CA THR A 357 6.07 0.44 19.02
C THR A 357 5.49 -0.47 17.95
N THR A 358 6.08 -0.54 16.76
CA THR A 358 5.73 -1.50 15.71
C THR A 358 6.41 -2.86 15.86
N SER A 359 7.55 -2.94 16.57
CA SER A 359 8.31 -4.19 16.80
C SER A 359 7.91 -4.92 18.09
N GLY A 360 6.79 -4.56 18.72
CA GLY A 360 6.28 -5.21 19.93
C GLY A 360 5.61 -6.56 19.66
N THR A 361 6.08 -7.29 18.65
CA THR A 361 5.72 -8.69 18.36
C THR A 361 6.53 -9.63 19.22
#